data_AF-A0A1V4X4J5-F1
#
_entry.id   AF-A0A1V4X4J5-F1
#
_cell.length_a   1.000
_cell.length_b   1.000
_cell.length_c   1.000
_cell.angle_alpha   90.00
_cell.angle_beta   90.00
_cell.angle_gamma   90.00
#
_symmetry.space_group_name_H-M   'P 1'
#
loop_
_entity.id
_entity.type
_entity.pdbx_description
1 polymer ?
#
loop_
_entity_poly.entity_id
_entity_poly.type
_entity_poly.pdbx_seq_one_letter_code
_entity_poly.pdbx_strand_id
1 'polypeptide(L)'
;MILGDTNVTRNFGCDHGIAAQSIMLGAVERGLGGCMIASIKRESLRKVLNIPEKYEILLVLALGKPGESVFLETLDSDGDIRYWRDEKGGHHVPKRPLTDIIL
;
A
#
# COMPACT_ATOMS: atom_id res chain seq x y z
N MET A 1 -3.15 6.01 8.99
CA MET A 1 -3.70 6.81 7.87
C MET A 1 -2.75 7.95 7.61
N ILE A 2 -2.55 8.34 6.34
CA ILE A 2 -1.70 9.46 5.92
C ILE A 2 -2.61 10.56 5.38
N LEU A 3 -2.48 11.75 5.96
CA LEU A 3 -3.24 12.94 5.62
C LEU A 3 -2.33 14.02 5.07
N GLY A 4 -2.77 14.73 4.04
CA GLY A 4 -2.09 15.90 3.49
C GLY A 4 -2.74 17.21 3.94
N ASP A 5 -1.98 18.14 4.52
CA ASP A 5 -2.49 19.45 4.93
C ASP A 5 -2.50 20.44 3.76
N THR A 6 -3.70 20.73 3.25
CA THR A 6 -3.91 21.64 2.11
C THR A 6 -3.62 23.10 2.41
N ASN A 7 -3.44 23.48 3.69
CA ASN A 7 -2.94 24.81 4.05
C ASN A 7 -1.43 24.94 3.84
N VAL A 8 -0.69 23.83 3.77
CA VAL A 8 0.75 23.80 3.50
C VAL A 8 1.00 23.66 2.00
N THR A 9 0.39 22.66 1.38
CA THR A 9 0.48 22.41 -0.07
C THR A 9 -0.70 21.58 -0.54
N ARG A 10 -1.09 21.72 -1.81
CA ARG A 10 -2.03 20.82 -2.49
C ARG A 10 -1.34 19.81 -3.40
N ASN A 11 -0.03 19.96 -3.62
CA ASN A 11 0.77 19.00 -4.35
C ASN A 11 1.63 18.22 -3.36
N PHE A 12 1.21 16.99 -3.05
CA PHE A 12 1.89 16.11 -2.09
C PHE A 12 2.98 15.24 -2.72
N GLY A 13 3.14 15.28 -4.05
CA GLY A 13 4.20 14.57 -4.77
C GLY A 13 4.37 13.10 -4.33
N CYS A 14 5.60 12.72 -4.02
CA CYS A 14 5.95 11.37 -3.60
C CYS A 14 6.01 11.17 -2.06
N ASP A 15 5.85 12.24 -1.28
CA ASP A 15 6.10 12.24 0.18
C ASP A 15 5.26 11.18 0.91
N HIS A 16 3.97 11.08 0.56
CA HIS A 16 3.07 10.11 1.16
C HIS A 16 3.47 8.66 0.85
N GLY A 17 4.06 8.40 -0.34
CA GLY A 17 4.61 7.10 -0.71
C GLY A 17 5.88 6.76 0.07
N ILE A 18 6.78 7.73 0.24
CA ILE A 18 7.99 7.60 1.06
C ILE A 18 7.61 7.28 2.51
N ALA A 19 6.73 8.10 3.09
CA ALA A 19 6.24 7.90 4.45
C ALA A 19 5.55 6.53 4.62
N ALA A 20 4.69 6.15 3.67
CA ALA A 20 4.00 4.87 3.70
C ALA A 20 4.98 3.70 3.69
N GLN A 21 5.93 3.70 2.76
CA GLN A 21 6.90 2.60 2.65
C GLN A 21 7.79 2.50 3.89
N SER A 22 8.24 3.62 4.46
CA SER A 22 9.00 3.62 5.71
C SER A 22 8.20 3.01 6.87
N ILE A 23 6.91 3.35 7.01
CA ILE A 23 6.03 2.77 8.03
C ILE A 23 5.86 1.26 7.79
N MET A 24 5.67 0.84 6.53
CA MET A 24 5.49 -0.56 6.16
C MET A 24 6.72 -1.41 6.50
N LEU A 25 7.93 -0.90 6.23
CA LEU A 25 9.18 -1.58 6.60
C LEU A 25 9.33 -1.68 8.13
N GLY A 26 9.02 -0.61 8.86
CA GLY A 26 9.02 -0.63 10.34
C GLY A 26 7.98 -1.57 10.94
N ALA A 27 6.85 -1.79 10.26
CA ALA A 27 5.87 -2.80 10.68
C ALA A 27 6.45 -4.22 10.54
N VAL A 28 7.10 -4.51 9.39
CA VAL A 28 7.75 -5.81 9.15
C VAL A 28 8.87 -6.08 10.15
N GLU A 29 9.72 -5.09 10.44
CA GLU A 29 10.77 -5.20 11.46
C GLU A 29 10.21 -5.62 12.82
N ARG A 30 8.99 -5.19 13.16
CA ARG A 30 8.29 -5.51 14.41
C ARG A 30 7.47 -6.80 14.36
N GLY A 31 7.60 -7.60 13.31
CA GLY A 31 6.83 -8.84 13.13
C GLY A 31 5.36 -8.62 12.77
N LEU A 32 5.01 -7.42 12.30
CA LEU A 32 3.70 -7.09 11.75
C LEU A 32 3.74 -7.11 10.22
N GLY A 33 2.57 -7.11 9.61
CA GLY A 33 2.38 -6.84 8.19
C GLY A 33 1.43 -5.67 8.00
N GLY A 34 1.15 -5.37 6.73
CA GLY A 34 0.11 -4.40 6.41
C GLY A 34 -0.14 -4.22 4.93
N CYS A 35 -1.11 -3.36 4.63
CA CYS A 35 -1.56 -3.06 3.28
C CYS A 35 -1.71 -1.55 3.10
N MET A 36 -1.12 -1.04 2.02
CA MET A 36 -1.29 0.33 1.54
C MET A 36 -2.56 0.41 0.68
N ILE A 37 -3.57 1.16 1.12
CA ILE A 37 -4.88 1.22 0.49
C ILE A 37 -5.12 2.64 -0.02
N ALA A 38 -5.21 2.81 -1.34
CA ALA A 38 -5.60 4.06 -2.00
C ALA A 38 -7.06 4.07 -2.49
N SER A 39 -7.63 2.88 -2.70
CA SER A 39 -9.05 2.68 -3.03
C SER A 39 -9.90 2.86 -1.76
N ILE A 40 -10.27 4.10 -1.48
CA ILE A 40 -10.93 4.51 -0.23
C ILE A 40 -12.22 5.27 -0.57
N LYS A 41 -13.30 4.97 0.15
CA LYS A 41 -14.51 5.81 0.20
C LYS A 41 -14.25 7.07 1.04
N ARG A 42 -13.50 8.02 0.47
CA ARG A 42 -12.95 9.19 1.19
C ARG A 42 -14.02 9.99 1.93
N GLU A 43 -15.14 10.29 1.29
CA GLU A 43 -16.25 11.03 1.90
C GLU A 43 -16.86 10.32 3.10
N SER A 44 -17.10 9.02 2.99
CA SER A 44 -17.63 8.23 4.11
C SER A 44 -16.63 8.17 5.27
N LEU A 45 -15.34 7.94 4.96
CA LEU A 45 -14.29 7.86 5.97
C LEU A 45 -14.08 9.19 6.69
N ARG A 46 -14.10 10.31 5.93
CA ARG A 46 -14.02 11.68 6.47
C ARG A 46 -15.11 11.93 7.51
N LYS A 47 -16.36 11.59 7.17
CA LYS A 47 -17.51 11.78 8.07
C LYS A 47 -17.39 10.96 9.34
N VAL A 48 -17.09 9.66 9.21
CA VAL A 48 -17.02 8.74 10.36
C VAL A 48 -15.91 9.13 11.33
N LEU A 49 -14.77 9.61 10.82
CA LEU A 49 -13.62 9.99 11.64
C LEU A 49 -13.54 11.50 11.95
N ASN A 50 -14.54 12.28 11.55
CA ASN A 50 -14.58 13.74 11.71
C ASN A 50 -13.30 14.45 11.19
N ILE A 51 -12.81 14.06 10.01
CA ILE A 51 -11.56 14.62 9.45
C ILE A 51 -11.83 16.02 8.88
N PRO A 52 -11.14 17.08 9.36
CA PRO A 52 -11.32 18.44 8.84
C PRO A 52 -11.07 18.55 7.33
N GLU A 53 -11.83 19.41 6.64
CA GLU A 53 -11.76 19.61 5.18
C GLU A 53 -10.35 19.99 4.68
N LYS A 54 -9.56 20.69 5.51
CA LYS A 54 -8.18 21.04 5.16
C LYS A 54 -7.26 19.82 4.98
N TYR A 55 -7.63 18.65 5.48
CA TYR A 55 -6.84 17.42 5.34
C TYR A 55 -7.38 16.54 4.21
N GLU A 56 -6.55 16.27 3.22
CA GLU A 56 -6.82 15.28 2.18
C GLU A 56 -6.43 13.87 2.65
N ILE A 57 -7.29 12.87 2.39
CA ILE A 57 -7.00 11.48 2.71
C ILE A 57 -6.18 10.87 1.55
N LEU A 58 -4.87 10.79 1.74
CA LEU A 58 -3.93 10.31 0.73
C LEU A 58 -3.91 8.78 0.68
N LEU A 59 -3.70 8.14 1.84
CA LEU A 59 -3.52 6.69 1.94
C LEU A 59 -3.98 6.16 3.30
N VAL A 60 -4.54 4.95 3.33
CA VAL A 60 -4.79 4.19 4.56
C VAL A 60 -3.77 3.06 4.66
N LEU A 61 -3.18 2.89 5.84
CA LEU A 61 -2.30 1.77 6.16
C LEU A 61 -3.05 0.86 7.12
N ALA A 62 -3.43 -0.32 6.66
CA ALA A 62 -3.94 -1.38 7.54
C ALA A 62 -2.73 -2.13 8.09
N LEU A 63 -2.56 -2.18 9.42
CA LEU A 63 -1.45 -2.86 10.08
C LEU A 63 -2.00 -3.95 11.01
N GLY A 64 -1.30 -5.07 11.10
CA GLY A 64 -1.71 -6.17 11.97
C GLY A 64 -0.76 -7.36 11.92
N LYS A 65 -1.05 -8.39 12.71
CA LYS A 65 -0.32 -9.66 12.63
C LYS A 65 -0.61 -10.31 11.27
N PRO A 66 0.40 -10.75 10.50
CA PRO A 66 0.17 -11.44 9.23
C PRO A 66 -0.73 -12.67 9.43
N GLY A 67 -1.78 -12.77 8.62
CA GLY A 67 -2.76 -13.87 8.66
C GLY A 67 -2.69 -14.79 7.44
N GLU A 68 -1.75 -14.55 6.52
CA GLU A 68 -1.55 -15.32 5.29
C GLU A 68 -0.06 -15.36 4.92
N SER A 69 0.31 -16.35 4.11
CA SER A 69 1.64 -16.45 3.51
C SER A 69 1.66 -15.79 2.14
N VAL A 70 2.67 -14.96 1.89
CA VAL A 70 2.87 -14.26 0.61
C VAL A 70 4.12 -14.80 -0.07
N PHE A 71 4.00 -15.13 -1.35
CA PHE A 71 5.07 -15.63 -2.20
C PHE A 71 5.31 -14.65 -3.34
N LEU A 72 6.59 -14.35 -3.61
CA LEU A 72 6.97 -13.55 -4.77
C LEU A 72 7.27 -14.49 -5.93
N GLU A 73 6.61 -14.26 -7.04
CA GLU A 73 6.86 -14.99 -8.29
C GLU A 73 7.65 -14.09 -9.24
N THR A 74 8.60 -14.66 -9.99
CA THR A 74 9.19 -13.92 -11.10
C THR A 74 8.18 -13.86 -12.23
N LEU A 75 7.95 -12.65 -12.76
CA LEU A 75 7.02 -12.45 -13.86
C LEU A 75 7.48 -13.25 -15.08
N ASP A 76 6.56 -14.00 -15.67
CA ASP A 76 6.80 -14.81 -16.84
C ASP A 76 6.65 -14.01 -18.15
N SER A 77 6.83 -14.70 -19.28
CA SER A 77 6.72 -14.12 -20.62
C SER A 77 5.30 -13.66 -20.97
N ASP A 78 4.27 -14.19 -20.31
CA ASP A 78 2.88 -13.81 -20.55
C ASP A 78 2.56 -12.44 -19.93
N GLY A 79 3.38 -12.00 -18.97
CA GLY A 79 3.40 -10.64 -18.46
C GLY A 79 2.22 -10.28 -17.56
N ASP A 80 1.48 -11.27 -17.05
CA ASP A 80 0.35 -11.04 -16.14
C ASP A 80 0.83 -10.65 -14.74
N ILE A 81 0.55 -9.41 -14.35
CA ILE A 81 0.94 -8.84 -13.06
C ILE A 81 -0.10 -9.05 -11.95
N ARG A 82 -1.25 -9.67 -12.26
CA ARG A 82 -2.32 -9.89 -11.28
C ARG A 82 -1.87 -10.92 -10.25
N TYR A 83 -2.03 -10.58 -8.97
CA TYR A 83 -1.84 -11.55 -7.90
C TYR A 83 -2.96 -12.61 -7.92
N TRP A 84 -2.66 -13.79 -7.39
CA TRP A 84 -3.59 -14.90 -7.31
C TRP A 84 -3.41 -15.68 -5.99
N ARG A 85 -4.33 -16.60 -5.71
CA ARG A 85 -4.28 -17.47 -4.52
C ARG A 85 -4.23 -18.93 -4.94
N ASP A 86 -3.34 -19.70 -4.32
CA ASP A 86 -3.26 -21.14 -4.56
C ASP A 86 -4.37 -21.91 -3.81
N GLU A 87 -4.45 -23.23 -4.06
CA GLU A 87 -5.43 -24.11 -3.40
C GLU A 87 -5.28 -24.19 -1.88
N LYS A 88 -4.10 -23.83 -1.35
CA LYS A 88 -3.79 -23.80 0.09
C LYS A 88 -3.99 -22.40 0.69
N GLY A 89 -4.43 -21.42 -0.11
CA GLY A 89 -4.67 -20.04 0.31
C GLY A 89 -3.44 -19.12 0.30
N GLY A 90 -2.28 -19.59 -0.19
CA GLY A 90 -1.06 -18.81 -0.38
C GLY A 90 -1.26 -17.68 -1.39
N HIS A 91 -0.75 -16.47 -1.09
CA HIS A 91 -0.91 -15.29 -1.93
C HIS A 91 0.33 -15.07 -2.82
N HIS A 92 0.19 -15.25 -4.12
CA HIS A 92 1.30 -15.15 -5.08
C HIS A 92 1.29 -13.81 -5.79
N VAL A 93 2.43 -13.13 -5.79
CA VAL A 93 2.60 -11.78 -6.36
C VAL A 93 3.68 -11.80 -7.43
N PRO A 94 3.31 -11.72 -8.73
CA PRO A 94 4.27 -11.59 -9.81
C PRO A 94 5.07 -10.28 -9.73
N LYS A 95 6.40 -10.37 -9.85
CA LYS A 95 7.34 -9.24 -9.84
C LYS A 95 8.25 -9.29 -11.05
N ARG A 96 8.38 -8.15 -11.74
CA ARG A 96 9.33 -7.98 -12.84
C ARG A 96 10.76 -8.25 -12.36
N PRO A 97 11.59 -8.98 -13.14
CA PRO A 97 13.01 -9.10 -12.83
C PRO A 97 13.71 -7.75 -12.99
N LEU A 98 14.88 -7.62 -12.35
CA LEU A 98 15.64 -6.37 -12.34
C LEU A 98 16.01 -5.88 -13.76
N THR A 99 16.31 -6.81 -14.67
CA THR A 99 16.65 -6.56 -16.07
C THR A 99 15.56 -5.83 -16.84
N ASP A 100 14.31 -5.92 -16.40
CA ASP A 100 13.17 -5.29 -17.05
C ASP A 100 12.90 -3.87 -16.52
N ILE A 101 13.57 -3.49 -15.42
CA ILE A 101 13.32 -2.22 -14.70
C ILE A 101 14.48 -1.23 -14.92
N ILE A 102 15.69 -1.73 -15.18
CA ILE A 102 16.85 -0.89 -15.53
C ILE A 102 16.83 -0.63 -17.05
N LEU A 103 16.93 0.65 -17.44
CA LEU A 103 16.97 1.12 -18.84
C LEU A 103 18.40 1.43 -19.29
#